data_AF-A0A5C3KMK1-F1
#
_entry.id   AF-A0A5C3KMK1-F1
#
_cell.length_a   1.000
_cell.length_b   1.000
_cell.length_c   1.000
_cell.angle_alpha   90.00
_cell.angle_beta   90.00
_cell.angle_gamma   90.00
#
_symmetry.space_group_name_H-M   'P 1'
#
loop_
_entity.id
_entity.type
_entity.pdbx_description
1 polymer ?
#
loop_
_entity_poly.entity_id
_entity_poly.type
_entity_poly.pdbx_seq_one_letter_code
_entity_poly.pdbx_strand_id
1 'polypeptide(L)'
;MGRRKIAIQPIPQERNRSVTFLKRKNGLFKKAYELGVLCSVDVAVIIFEERPGHHRKLYQYCSSDIHDIVQQHIRHDGERDTKGPADFSGGGTTKIEDTGDGDDDDGEDDDDGLQRTGKRSRGGEGSKLKLPSDMGGGSNEVCGYPVLHVPC
;
A
#
# COMPACT_ATOMS: atom_id res chain seq x y z
N MET A 1 25.80 1.14 9.21
CA MET A 1 25.51 2.46 8.59
C MET A 1 24.04 2.79 8.79
N GLY A 2 23.72 3.99 9.30
CA GLY A 2 22.33 4.42 9.55
C GLY A 2 21.56 4.82 8.28
N ARG A 3 20.26 5.06 8.42
CA ARG A 3 19.36 5.49 7.34
C ARG A 3 19.66 6.96 6.97
N ARG A 4 20.04 7.22 5.71
CA ARG A 4 20.24 8.58 5.18
C ARG A 4 19.01 9.03 4.38
N LYS A 5 18.71 10.34 4.41
CA LYS A 5 17.69 10.95 3.55
C LYS A 5 18.16 10.93 2.10
N ILE A 6 17.26 10.61 1.17
CA ILE A 6 17.51 10.62 -0.28
C ILE A 6 16.42 11.45 -0.97
N ALA A 7 16.74 12.11 -2.09
CA ALA A 7 15.75 12.81 -2.91
C ALA A 7 14.79 11.82 -3.60
N ILE A 8 13.55 12.24 -3.84
CA ILE A 8 12.55 11.46 -4.59
C ILE A 8 12.75 11.72 -6.08
N GLN A 9 13.76 11.05 -6.64
CA GLN A 9 14.10 11.07 -8.06
C GLN A 9 14.65 9.69 -8.47
N PRO A 10 14.68 9.36 -9.78
CA PRO A 10 15.24 8.10 -10.25
C PRO A 10 16.67 7.86 -9.73
N ILE A 11 16.92 6.67 -9.17
CA ILE A 11 18.24 6.30 -8.65
C ILE A 11 19.14 5.95 -9.84
N PRO A 12 20.26 6.67 -10.05
CA PRO A 12 21.10 6.49 -11.23
C PRO A 12 21.79 5.13 -11.23
N GLN A 13 22.33 4.71 -10.07
CA GLN A 13 23.09 3.47 -9.98
C GLN A 13 22.19 2.25 -9.81
N GLU A 14 22.28 1.31 -10.75
CA GLU A 14 21.40 0.15 -10.83
C GLU A 14 21.43 -0.76 -9.59
N ARG A 15 22.62 -1.02 -9.04
CA ARG A 15 22.76 -1.83 -7.80
C ARG A 15 21.97 -1.21 -6.65
N ASN A 16 22.10 0.11 -6.46
CA ASN A 16 21.39 0.85 -5.42
C ASN A 16 19.88 0.91 -5.71
N ARG A 17 19.50 1.07 -6.98
CA ARG A 17 18.10 1.02 -7.41
C ARG A 17 17.46 -0.32 -7.10
N SER A 18 18.14 -1.43 -7.39
CA SER A 18 17.66 -2.80 -7.14
C SER A 18 17.46 -3.09 -5.66
N VAL A 19 18.45 -2.75 -4.82
CA VAL A 19 18.37 -2.94 -3.37
C VAL A 19 17.28 -2.05 -2.77
N THR A 20 17.18 -0.79 -3.23
CA THR A 20 16.16 0.13 -2.75
C THR A 20 14.77 -0.31 -3.16
N PHE A 21 14.59 -0.76 -4.40
CA PHE A 21 13.33 -1.30 -4.91
C PHE A 21 12.87 -2.48 -4.06
N LEU A 22 13.74 -3.47 -3.83
CA LEU A 22 13.39 -4.64 -3.01
C LEU A 22 12.96 -4.24 -1.59
N LYS A 23 13.71 -3.32 -0.95
CA LYS A 23 13.38 -2.84 0.40
C LYS A 23 12.08 -2.04 0.44
N ARG A 24 11.88 -1.10 -0.48
CA ARG A 24 10.66 -0.26 -0.53
C ARG A 24 9.43 -1.05 -0.92
N LYS A 25 9.54 -1.96 -1.90
CA LYS A 25 8.47 -2.88 -2.29
C LYS A 25 8.00 -3.71 -1.09
N ASN A 26 8.93 -4.31 -0.36
CA ASN A 26 8.58 -5.13 0.81
C ASN A 26 7.98 -4.27 1.94
N GLY A 27 8.48 -3.06 2.14
CA GLY A 27 7.89 -2.11 3.11
C GLY A 27 6.47 -1.68 2.72
N LEU A 28 6.22 -1.44 1.44
CA LEU A 28 4.90 -1.10 0.90
C LEU A 28 3.92 -2.27 1.09
N PHE A 29 4.32 -3.50 0.76
CA PHE A 29 3.48 -4.68 0.96
C PHE A 29 3.17 -4.90 2.44
N LYS A 30 4.13 -4.68 3.33
CA LYS A 30 3.89 -4.75 4.77
C LYS A 30 2.87 -3.70 5.22
N LYS A 31 2.95 -2.48 4.71
CA LYS A 31 1.99 -1.40 5.03
C LYS A 31 0.59 -1.68 4.49
N ALA A 32 0.50 -2.22 3.26
CA ALA A 32 -0.77 -2.65 2.68
C ALA A 32 -1.43 -3.78 3.51
N TYR A 33 -0.63 -4.73 4.00
CA TYR A 33 -1.09 -5.77 4.93
C TYR A 33 -1.57 -5.21 6.26
N GLU A 34 -0.78 -4.34 6.90
CA GLU A 34 -1.16 -3.68 8.16
C GLU A 34 -2.50 -2.92 7.99
N LEU A 35 -2.67 -2.18 6.89
CA LEU A 35 -3.91 -1.46 6.61
C LEU A 35 -5.12 -2.40 6.42
N GLY A 36 -4.96 -3.46 5.63
CA GLY A 36 -6.04 -4.43 5.40
C GLY A 36 -6.50 -5.11 6.68
N VAL A 37 -5.56 -5.49 7.56
CA VAL A 37 -5.89 -6.12 8.85
C VAL A 37 -6.50 -5.13 9.84
N LEU A 38 -5.94 -3.92 9.96
CA LEU A 38 -6.41 -2.94 10.96
C LEU A 38 -7.80 -2.39 10.66
N CYS A 39 -8.10 -2.18 9.38
CA CYS A 39 -9.35 -1.55 8.96
C CYS A 39 -10.35 -2.54 8.36
N SER A 40 -10.02 -3.83 8.24
CA SER A 40 -10.85 -4.84 7.57
C SER A 40 -11.24 -4.42 6.14
N VAL A 41 -10.26 -3.97 5.37
CA VAL A 41 -10.44 -3.49 3.99
C VAL A 41 -9.64 -4.32 3.00
N ASP A 42 -10.15 -4.44 1.78
CA ASP A 42 -9.44 -5.07 0.68
C ASP A 42 -8.42 -4.13 0.04
N VAL A 43 -7.18 -4.61 -0.11
CA VAL A 43 -6.06 -3.82 -0.63
C VAL A 43 -5.31 -4.61 -1.68
N ALA A 44 -5.19 -4.06 -2.89
CA ALA A 44 -4.35 -4.58 -3.96
C ALA A 44 -3.25 -3.57 -4.33
N VAL A 45 -2.04 -4.08 -4.54
CA VAL A 45 -0.89 -3.31 -5.03
C VAL A 45 -0.28 -4.05 -6.20
N ILE A 46 -0.21 -3.40 -7.37
CA ILE A 46 0.35 -3.95 -8.60
C ILE A 46 1.56 -3.10 -9.02
N ILE A 47 2.71 -3.75 -9.22
CA ILE A 47 3.95 -3.09 -9.61
C ILE A 47 4.54 -3.82 -10.81
N PHE A 48 4.80 -3.07 -11.87
CA PHE A 48 5.57 -3.54 -13.01
C PHE A 48 6.97 -2.96 -12.97
N GLU A 49 7.97 -3.84 -12.99
CA GLU A 49 9.36 -3.45 -13.13
C GLU A 49 9.80 -3.69 -14.57
N GLU A 50 10.21 -2.62 -15.23
CA GLU A 50 10.84 -2.67 -16.55
C GLU A 50 12.30 -2.30 -16.42
N ARG A 51 13.18 -3.22 -16.81
CA ARG A 51 14.62 -2.99 -16.86
C ARG A 51 15.10 -3.12 -18.30
N PRO A 52 15.98 -2.22 -18.77
CA PRO A 52 16.61 -2.39 -20.07
C PRO A 52 17.25 -3.78 -20.18
N GLY A 53 16.91 -4.52 -21.24
CA GLY A 53 17.45 -5.85 -21.50
C GLY A 53 16.81 -7.01 -20.72
N HIS A 54 15.74 -6.78 -19.96
CA HIS A 54 15.00 -7.83 -19.27
C HIS A 54 13.50 -7.77 -19.58
N HIS A 55 12.83 -8.92 -19.47
CA HIS A 55 11.37 -8.96 -19.55
C HIS A 55 10.73 -8.20 -18.39
N ARG A 56 9.60 -7.54 -18.69
CA ARG A 56 8.76 -6.86 -17.70
C ARG A 56 8.36 -7.85 -16.62
N LYS A 57 8.70 -7.52 -15.37
CA LYS A 57 8.43 -8.39 -14.22
C LYS A 57 7.29 -7.81 -13.39
N LEU A 58 6.31 -8.65 -13.09
CA LEU A 58 5.18 -8.32 -12.24
C LEU A 58 5.50 -8.65 -10.79
N TYR A 59 5.22 -7.70 -9.90
CA TYR A 59 5.16 -7.90 -8.46
C TYR A 59 3.81 -7.40 -7.96
N GLN A 60 3.10 -8.23 -7.21
CA GLN A 60 1.81 -7.87 -6.67
C GLN A 60 1.66 -8.30 -5.21
N TYR A 61 0.81 -7.58 -4.50
CA TYR A 61 0.27 -7.95 -3.20
C TYR A 61 -1.24 -7.78 -3.26
N CYS A 62 -1.96 -8.70 -2.64
CA CYS A 62 -3.41 -8.67 -2.52
C CYS A 62 -3.77 -9.19 -1.12
N SER A 63 -4.73 -8.55 -0.45
CA SER A 63 -5.31 -9.08 0.80
C SER A 63 -6.08 -10.38 0.56
N SER A 64 -6.73 -10.47 -0.59
CA SER A 64 -7.65 -11.55 -1.00
C SER A 64 -7.24 -12.05 -2.40
N ASP A 65 -8.20 -12.38 -3.27
CA ASP A 65 -7.92 -12.71 -4.67
C ASP A 65 -7.77 -11.45 -5.56
N ILE A 66 -6.73 -11.43 -6.40
CA ILE A 66 -6.44 -10.27 -7.25
C ILE A 66 -7.47 -10.10 -8.37
N HIS A 67 -8.00 -11.20 -8.90
CA HIS A 67 -8.99 -11.17 -9.96
C HIS A 67 -10.29 -10.55 -9.44
N ASP A 68 -10.70 -10.93 -8.24
CA ASP A 68 -11.90 -10.40 -7.60
C ASP A 68 -11.79 -8.89 -7.35
N ILE A 69 -10.68 -8.42 -6.75
CA ILE A 69 -10.49 -6.98 -6.51
C ILE A 69 -10.43 -6.20 -7.82
N VAL A 70 -9.75 -6.71 -8.84
CA VAL A 70 -9.67 -6.04 -10.15
C VAL A 70 -11.03 -6.02 -10.83
N GLN A 71 -11.80 -7.12 -10.77
CA GLN A 71 -13.13 -7.18 -11.34
C GLN A 71 -14.11 -6.25 -10.61
N GLN A 72 -14.04 -6.21 -9.28
CA GLN A 72 -14.80 -5.27 -8.45
C GLN A 72 -14.44 -3.83 -8.81
N HIS A 73 -13.16 -3.51 -8.98
CA HIS A 73 -12.71 -2.19 -9.42
C HIS A 73 -13.29 -1.80 -10.79
N ILE A 74 -13.28 -2.71 -11.77
CA ILE A 74 -13.82 -2.46 -13.12
C ILE A 74 -15.32 -2.19 -13.09
N ARG A 75 -16.07 -2.91 -12.24
CA ARG A 75 -17.53 -2.80 -12.12
C ARG A 75 -17.99 -1.71 -11.14
N HIS A 76 -17.07 -0.96 -10.55
CA HIS A 76 -17.41 0.02 -9.51
C HIS A 76 -17.85 1.35 -10.10
N ASP A 77 -19.15 1.63 -10.01
CA ASP A 77 -19.78 2.88 -10.49
C ASP A 77 -20.02 3.93 -9.38
N GLY A 78 -19.66 3.63 -8.12
CA GLY A 78 -19.79 4.56 -7.00
C GLY A 78 -18.71 5.64 -6.94
N GLU A 79 -18.74 6.44 -5.87
CA GLU A 79 -17.73 7.48 -5.60
C GLU A 79 -16.32 6.90 -5.47
N ARG A 80 -15.32 7.62 -6.02
CA ARG A 80 -13.92 7.17 -6.09
C ARG A 80 -12.98 8.26 -5.61
N ASP A 81 -12.26 8.03 -4.51
CA ASP A 81 -11.11 8.86 -4.15
C ASP A 81 -9.87 8.40 -4.94
N THR A 82 -9.54 9.14 -6.01
CA THR A 82 -8.39 8.82 -6.88
C THR A 82 -7.26 9.80 -6.62
N LYS A 83 -6.11 9.30 -6.15
CA LYS A 83 -4.87 10.08 -5.99
C LYS A 83 -3.85 9.74 -7.07
N GLY A 84 -3.32 10.76 -7.72
CA GLY A 84 -2.23 10.67 -8.69
C GLY A 84 -0.88 11.13 -8.12
N PRO A 85 0.21 11.04 -8.90
CA PRO A 85 1.54 11.48 -8.46
C PRO A 85 1.61 12.95 -8.01
N ALA A 86 0.77 13.81 -8.59
CA ALA A 86 0.71 15.23 -8.24
C ALA A 86 0.35 15.45 -6.77
N ASP A 87 -0.60 14.67 -6.23
CA ASP A 87 -1.10 14.77 -4.85
C ASP A 87 -0.02 14.48 -3.79
N PHE A 88 1.05 13.79 -4.18
CA PHE A 88 2.18 13.45 -3.30
C PHE A 88 3.46 14.23 -3.58
N SER A 89 3.48 15.02 -4.67
CA SER A 89 4.68 15.73 -5.14
C SER A 89 4.92 17.07 -4.43
N GLY A 90 3.88 17.65 -3.82
CA GLY A 90 3.94 18.94 -3.11
C GLY A 90 4.16 18.78 -1.61
N GLY A 91 5.28 19.29 -1.09
CA GLY A 91 5.40 19.61 0.33
C GLY A 91 4.73 20.95 0.62
N GLY A 92 3.58 20.96 1.30
CA GLY A 92 3.00 22.18 1.86
C GLY A 92 1.47 22.25 1.82
N THR A 93 0.81 21.92 2.94
CA THR A 93 -0.47 22.48 3.41
C THR A 93 -1.53 22.81 2.35
N THR A 94 -2.31 21.84 1.91
CA THR A 94 -3.73 22.11 1.68
C THR A 94 -4.35 22.26 3.05
N LYS A 95 -4.70 23.49 3.41
CA LYS A 95 -5.62 23.78 4.51
C LYS A 95 -6.86 22.93 4.24
N ILE A 96 -7.13 21.96 5.11
CA ILE A 96 -8.48 21.45 5.26
C ILE A 96 -9.23 22.65 5.82
N GLU A 97 -10.02 23.32 4.99
CA GLU A 97 -11.11 24.17 5.48
C GLU A 97 -12.14 23.21 6.06
N ASP A 98 -11.86 22.77 7.28
CA ASP A 98 -12.84 22.16 8.16
C ASP A 98 -13.85 23.25 8.46
N THR A 99 -15.10 23.00 8.07
CA THR A 99 -16.21 23.90 8.36
C THR A 99 -16.40 23.83 9.86
N GLY A 100 -15.91 24.85 10.57
CA GLY A 100 -16.09 24.96 12.01
C GLY A 100 -17.57 25.08 12.34
N ASP A 101 -18.17 23.97 12.76
CA ASP A 101 -19.35 23.94 13.61
C ASP A 101 -18.83 23.84 15.04
N GLY A 102 -18.54 25.01 15.60
CA GLY A 102 -18.25 25.17 17.02
C GLY A 102 -19.47 25.81 17.66
N ASP A 103 -20.22 25.01 18.40
CA ASP A 103 -21.08 25.49 19.48
C ASP A 103 -20.67 24.74 20.76
N ASP A 104 -20.49 25.56 21.80
CA ASP A 104 -19.84 25.35 23.09
C ASP A 104 -20.52 24.31 24.00
N ASP A 105 -19.72 23.49 24.71
CA ASP A 105 -19.49 23.52 26.18
C ASP A 105 -20.74 23.24 27.05
N ASP A 106 -20.67 22.14 27.82
CA ASP A 106 -21.02 22.12 29.23
C ASP A 106 -20.51 20.81 29.84
N GLY A 107 -19.44 20.93 30.62
CA GLY A 107 -18.88 19.85 31.42
C GLY A 107 -19.63 19.63 32.73
N GLU A 108 -19.70 18.38 33.16
CA GLU A 108 -19.86 18.02 34.58
C GLU A 108 -18.87 16.90 34.93
N ASP A 109 -18.05 17.20 35.94
CA ASP A 109 -17.15 16.29 36.64
C ASP A 109 -17.96 15.22 37.40
N ASP A 110 -17.46 13.98 37.48
CA ASP A 110 -17.47 13.25 38.75
C ASP A 110 -16.37 12.17 38.78
N ASP A 111 -15.58 12.28 39.84
CA ASP A 111 -14.51 11.42 40.33
C ASP A 111 -15.02 10.06 40.82
N ASP A 112 -14.26 8.98 40.60
CA ASP A 112 -13.80 8.08 41.69
C ASP A 112 -12.82 7.05 41.10
N GLY A 113 -11.56 7.15 41.52
CA GLY A 113 -10.51 6.22 41.14
C GLY A 113 -10.47 4.97 42.02
N LEU A 114 -9.93 3.87 41.49
CA LEU A 114 -9.12 2.98 42.33
C LEU A 114 -8.16 2.09 41.53
N GLN A 115 -6.95 2.07 42.07
CA GLN A 115 -5.74 1.37 41.68
C GLN A 115 -5.94 -0.16 41.58
N ARG A 116 -5.16 -0.83 40.72
CA ARG A 116 -4.11 -1.79 41.17
C ARG A 116 -3.51 -2.64 40.05
N THR A 117 -2.18 -2.54 39.96
CA THR A 117 -1.17 -3.61 39.85
C THR A 117 -1.35 -4.76 38.85
N GLY A 118 -0.36 -4.95 37.96
CA GLY A 118 -0.20 -6.23 37.26
C GLY A 118 0.95 -6.30 36.26
N LYS A 119 2.18 -6.45 36.75
CA LYS A 119 3.31 -7.01 35.97
C LYS A 119 2.90 -8.37 35.38
N ARG A 120 3.17 -8.63 34.09
CA ARG A 120 3.63 -9.96 33.62
C ARG A 120 4.27 -9.91 32.23
N SER A 121 5.51 -10.39 32.21
CA SER A 121 6.37 -10.67 31.06
C SER A 121 6.04 -12.02 30.42
N ARG A 122 6.40 -12.16 29.13
CA ARG A 122 6.81 -13.38 28.35
C ARG A 122 6.37 -13.15 26.88
N GLY A 123 7.17 -13.32 25.82
CA GLY A 123 8.29 -14.23 25.58
C GLY A 123 7.80 -15.42 24.74
N GLY A 124 8.29 -15.57 23.51
CA GLY A 124 8.11 -16.77 22.64
C GLY A 124 7.52 -16.44 21.26
N GLU A 125 8.35 -16.45 20.19
CA GLU A 125 8.39 -17.49 19.13
C GLU A 125 7.27 -17.30 18.08
N GLY A 126 7.53 -17.13 16.78
CA GLY A 126 8.52 -17.81 15.96
C GLY A 126 7.85 -18.77 14.96
N SER A 127 6.76 -18.37 14.28
CA SER A 127 6.10 -19.23 13.28
C SER A 127 6.51 -18.85 11.85
N LYS A 128 7.46 -19.64 11.35
CA LYS A 128 7.94 -19.75 9.98
C LYS A 128 6.79 -20.18 9.04
N LEU A 129 6.19 -19.26 8.30
CA LEU A 129 5.25 -19.62 7.23
C LEU A 129 6.03 -20.03 5.98
N LYS A 130 5.84 -21.30 5.63
CA LYS A 130 6.43 -22.04 4.53
C LYS A 130 5.66 -21.72 3.25
N LEU A 131 6.36 -21.20 2.23
CA LEU A 131 5.81 -21.02 0.89
C LEU A 131 5.59 -22.41 0.26
N PRO A 132 4.43 -22.70 -0.35
CA PRO A 132 4.30 -23.85 -1.22
C PRO A 132 4.98 -23.58 -2.57
N SER A 133 5.84 -24.52 -2.95
CA SER A 133 6.45 -24.68 -4.26
C SER A 133 5.53 -25.50 -5.18
N ASP A 134 5.53 -25.12 -6.45
CA ASP A 134 5.09 -25.89 -7.64
C ASP A 134 3.59 -26.17 -7.83
N MET A 135 3.00 -25.49 -8.83
CA MET A 135 2.39 -26.05 -10.06
C MET A 135 2.45 -24.92 -11.10
N GLY A 136 2.89 -25.06 -12.35
CA GLY A 136 2.78 -26.19 -13.27
C GLY A 136 1.83 -25.79 -14.40
N GLY A 137 2.39 -25.25 -15.50
CA GLY A 137 1.86 -25.28 -16.87
C GLY A 137 0.47 -24.70 -17.18
N GLY A 138 0.43 -23.72 -18.09
CA GLY A 138 -0.83 -23.29 -18.72
C GLY A 138 -0.63 -22.14 -19.70
N SER A 139 -0.52 -22.50 -20.97
CA SER A 139 -0.36 -21.66 -22.16
C SER A 139 -1.59 -20.80 -22.49
N ASN A 140 -1.31 -19.70 -23.20
CA ASN A 140 -2.23 -18.83 -23.97
C ASN A 140 -3.23 -18.01 -23.11
N GLU A 141 -3.66 -16.80 -23.45
CA GLU A 141 -3.74 -16.12 -24.74
C GLU A 141 -3.79 -14.59 -24.53
N VAL A 142 -3.44 -13.90 -25.60
CA VAL A 142 -3.56 -12.47 -25.91
C VAL A 142 -4.70 -11.72 -25.19
N CYS A 143 -4.39 -10.56 -24.62
CA CYS A 143 -5.37 -9.48 -24.55
C CYS A 143 -4.69 -8.15 -24.88
N GLY A 144 -5.02 -7.64 -26.08
CA GLY A 144 -4.46 -6.44 -26.67
C GLY A 144 -4.97 -5.17 -25.98
N TYR A 145 -4.07 -4.19 -25.88
CA TYR A 145 -4.42 -2.81 -25.57
C TYR A 145 -5.01 -2.14 -26.82
N PRO A 146 -6.16 -1.45 -26.75
CA PRO A 146 -6.64 -0.66 -27.88
C PRO A 146 -5.74 0.56 -28.07
N VAL A 147 -5.19 0.67 -29.28
CA VAL A 147 -4.49 1.84 -29.79
C VAL A 147 -5.53 2.95 -29.97
N LEU A 148 -5.49 3.99 -29.13
CA LEU A 148 -6.31 5.18 -29.32
C LEU A 148 -5.78 5.95 -30.53
N HIS A 149 -6.53 5.83 -31.63
CA HIS A 149 -6.37 6.61 -32.84
C HIS A 149 -6.87 8.03 -32.57
N VAL A 150 -6.00 9.02 -32.68
CA VAL A 150 -6.36 10.45 -32.65
C VAL A 150 -6.62 10.87 -34.11
N PRO A 151 -7.83 11.31 -34.49
CA PRO A 151 -8.05 11.91 -35.79
C PRO A 151 -7.57 13.38 -35.80
N CYS A 152 -7.11 13.80 -36.98
CA CYS A 152 -6.48 15.08 -37.34
C CYS A 152 -7.19 16.35 -36.84
#